data_AF-R0GU14-F1
#
_entry.id   AF-R0GU14-F1
#
_cell.length_a   1.000
_cell.length_b   1.000
_cell.length_c   1.000
_cell.angle_alpha   90.00
_cell.angle_beta   90.00
_cell.angle_gamma   90.00
#
_symmetry.space_group_name_H-M   'P 1'
#
loop_
_entity.id
_entity.type
_entity.pdbx_description
1 polymer ?
#
loop_
_entity_poly.entity_id
_entity_poly.type
_entity_poly.pdbx_seq_one_letter_code
_entity_poly.pdbx_strand_id
1 'polypeptide(L)'
;MIQKLGARGIKLSERSWDDGSDHDDVTKIFVQGSRQGIASLYINYVKNGKPKDGSIHGFFDYGLTQTVKLIYNADVIVVFLLSLILQFEINHLQNEHLESVDAYYHIKSYDLKAIQFKTNFRTSELMGYTYECTMFTLAVKGKKIIGFHGSDRVQIFSLGAYFTSITPTRLEAKGGMGGKKWDDGFDHEIRKGEVSIVFVKFMYSKDNRVVLGADHGTNTLHGVEEFELDYPSEYITTVEGNYDIVHGSDDLNVILMLRFKTNKRTSPAFGFGKISSFVHHKQGYKIVGFHGISGNMLQQIGVH
;
A
#
# COMPACT_ATOMS: atom_id res chain seq x y z
N MET A 1 12.02 5.32 -8.58
CA MET A 1 13.43 5.61 -8.22
C MET A 1 13.63 5.26 -6.76
N ILE A 2 14.66 4.45 -6.46
CA ILE A 2 14.97 4.02 -5.10
C ILE A 2 15.54 5.19 -4.29
N GLN A 3 15.14 5.32 -3.04
CA GLN A 3 15.63 6.33 -2.10
C GLN A 3 16.17 5.64 -0.84
N LYS A 4 17.42 5.93 -0.48
CA LYS A 4 18.02 5.48 0.79
C LYS A 4 17.80 6.55 1.86
N LEU A 5 17.13 6.20 2.95
CA LEU A 5 17.10 7.04 4.15
C LEU A 5 18.22 6.59 5.09
N GLY A 6 19.09 7.52 5.49
CA GLY A 6 20.23 7.23 6.37
C GLY A 6 19.80 6.63 7.70
N ALA A 7 20.65 5.78 8.28
CA ALA A 7 20.37 5.11 9.53
C ALA A 7 20.25 6.11 10.69
N ARG A 8 19.25 5.90 11.53
CA ARG A 8 18.94 6.69 12.73
C ARG A 8 19.00 5.80 13.96
N GLY A 9 19.13 6.43 15.13
CA GLY A 9 19.42 5.76 16.39
C GLY A 9 20.82 6.15 16.87
N ILE A 10 21.55 5.20 17.41
CA ILE A 10 22.84 5.45 18.04
C ILE A 10 23.95 5.34 16.99
N LYS A 11 24.77 6.37 16.89
CA LYS A 11 25.90 6.44 15.97
C LYS A 11 27.17 6.01 16.68
N LEU A 12 27.47 4.72 16.65
CA LEU A 12 28.75 4.16 17.10
C LEU A 12 29.58 3.76 15.87
N SER A 13 30.91 3.74 15.99
CA SER A 13 31.83 3.20 14.98
C SER A 13 31.86 1.66 15.06
N GLU A 14 30.70 1.03 14.92
CA GLU A 14 30.50 -0.42 15.09
C GLU A 14 30.21 -1.10 13.74
N ARG A 15 29.98 -2.42 13.76
CA ARG A 15 29.68 -3.21 12.55
C ARG A 15 28.44 -2.64 11.86
N SER A 16 28.59 -2.22 10.61
CA SER A 16 27.48 -1.82 9.73
C SER A 16 27.00 -2.99 8.89
N TRP A 17 25.71 -3.02 8.61
CA TRP A 17 25.06 -3.99 7.72
C TRP A 17 24.13 -3.29 6.73
N ASP A 18 23.92 -3.90 5.57
CA ASP A 18 23.10 -3.36 4.49
C ASP A 18 22.54 -4.51 3.66
N ASP A 19 21.23 -4.76 3.75
CA ASP A 19 20.57 -5.81 2.95
C ASP A 19 20.39 -5.39 1.49
N GLY A 20 20.71 -4.14 1.16
CA GLY A 20 20.56 -3.57 -0.17
C GLY A 20 19.12 -3.18 -0.50
N SER A 21 18.96 -2.72 -1.74
CA SER A 21 17.68 -2.25 -2.29
C SER A 21 17.18 -3.09 -3.45
N ASP A 22 17.80 -4.24 -3.70
CA ASP A 22 17.49 -5.14 -4.83
C ASP A 22 16.43 -6.18 -4.41
N HIS A 23 15.32 -5.66 -3.89
CA HIS A 23 14.15 -6.39 -3.45
C HIS A 23 12.89 -5.65 -3.91
N ASP A 24 11.83 -6.41 -4.17
CA ASP A 24 10.53 -5.87 -4.58
C ASP A 24 9.71 -5.40 -3.38
N ASP A 25 9.85 -6.08 -2.24
CA ASP A 25 9.10 -5.82 -1.01
C ASP A 25 9.73 -6.51 0.22
N VAL A 26 9.23 -6.17 1.41
CA VAL A 26 9.47 -6.89 2.68
C VAL A 26 8.29 -7.84 2.93
N THR A 27 8.55 -9.08 3.35
CA THR A 27 7.48 -10.09 3.55
C THR A 27 7.29 -10.51 5.01
N LYS A 28 8.37 -10.78 5.74
CA LYS A 28 8.30 -11.20 7.14
C LYS A 28 9.41 -10.53 7.93
N ILE A 29 9.10 -10.07 9.12
CA ILE A 29 10.05 -9.47 10.05
C ILE A 29 9.94 -10.24 11.36
N PHE A 30 11.06 -10.76 11.82
CA PHE A 30 11.18 -11.42 13.11
C PHE A 30 12.00 -10.52 14.03
N VAL A 31 11.46 -10.22 15.19
CA VAL A 31 12.05 -9.34 16.19
C VAL A 31 12.32 -10.15 17.44
N GLN A 32 13.59 -10.28 17.82
CA GLN A 32 13.98 -10.95 19.06
C GLN A 32 14.24 -9.92 20.15
N GLY A 33 13.48 -10.01 21.24
CA GLY A 33 13.75 -9.23 22.46
C GLY A 33 14.81 -9.89 23.35
N SER A 34 15.51 -9.07 24.13
CA SER A 34 16.37 -9.47 25.23
C SER A 34 16.06 -8.63 26.48
N ARG A 35 16.75 -8.92 27.58
CA ARG A 35 16.70 -8.07 28.79
C ARG A 35 17.16 -6.63 28.54
N GLN A 36 17.96 -6.41 27.49
CA GLN A 36 18.51 -5.11 27.16
C GLN A 36 17.62 -4.37 26.16
N GLY A 37 17.03 -5.04 25.17
CA GLY A 37 16.13 -4.40 24.21
C GLY A 37 15.89 -5.30 23.01
N ILE A 38 15.83 -4.73 21.81
CA ILE A 38 15.79 -5.50 20.57
C ILE A 38 17.19 -6.06 20.29
N ALA A 39 17.34 -7.38 20.46
CA ALA A 39 18.60 -8.08 20.28
C ALA A 39 18.91 -8.31 18.80
N SER A 40 17.93 -8.81 18.05
CA SER A 40 18.12 -9.13 16.64
C SER A 40 16.89 -8.88 15.79
N LEU A 41 17.14 -8.69 14.50
CA LEU A 41 16.15 -8.60 13.44
C LEU A 41 16.50 -9.63 12.37
N TYR A 42 15.50 -10.41 11.96
CA TYR A 42 15.59 -11.25 10.77
C TYR A 42 14.50 -10.81 9.81
N ILE A 43 14.89 -10.42 8.60
CA ILE A 43 14.01 -9.76 7.65
C ILE A 43 14.01 -10.54 6.36
N ASN A 44 12.83 -11.03 5.97
CA ASN A 44 12.63 -11.69 4.70
C ASN A 44 12.05 -10.71 3.69
N TYR A 45 12.42 -10.93 2.44
CA TYR A 45 12.10 -10.07 1.31
C TYR A 45 11.36 -10.82 0.21
N VAL A 46 10.83 -10.07 -0.74
CA VAL A 46 10.39 -10.56 -2.04
C VAL A 46 11.41 -10.10 -3.08
N LYS A 47 11.85 -10.98 -3.96
CA LYS A 47 12.72 -10.65 -5.09
C LYS A 47 12.27 -11.37 -6.35
N ASN A 48 12.08 -10.62 -7.42
CA ASN A 48 11.49 -11.10 -8.67
C ASN A 48 10.17 -11.87 -8.43
N GLY A 49 9.33 -11.35 -7.53
CA GLY A 49 8.05 -11.96 -7.14
C GLY A 49 8.15 -13.25 -6.31
N LYS A 50 9.34 -13.66 -5.87
CA LYS A 50 9.55 -14.87 -5.06
C LYS A 50 10.04 -14.54 -3.65
N PRO A 51 9.66 -15.33 -2.63
CA PRO A 51 10.24 -15.19 -1.29
C PRO A 51 11.76 -15.34 -1.32
N LYS A 52 12.45 -14.49 -0.56
CA LYS A 52 13.88 -14.50 -0.36
C LYS A 52 14.17 -14.31 1.12
N ASP A 53 14.82 -15.29 1.73
CA ASP A 53 15.34 -15.14 3.09
C ASP A 53 16.43 -14.07 3.12
N GLY A 54 16.36 -13.18 4.12
CA GLY A 54 17.39 -12.16 4.33
C GLY A 54 18.46 -12.60 5.31
N SER A 55 19.13 -11.62 5.90
CA SER A 55 20.15 -11.85 6.92
C SER A 55 19.60 -11.57 8.31
N ILE A 56 20.21 -12.21 9.31
CA ILE A 56 19.99 -11.88 10.71
C ILE A 56 20.98 -10.78 11.09
N HIS A 57 20.47 -9.71 11.70
CA HIS A 57 21.24 -8.59 12.22
C HIS A 57 21.12 -8.54 13.74
N GLY A 58 22.20 -8.20 14.43
CA GLY A 58 22.31 -8.32 15.89
C GLY A 58 22.71 -9.72 16.37
N PHE A 59 22.67 -9.94 17.68
CA PHE A 59 23.03 -11.24 18.26
C PHE A 59 21.80 -12.14 18.36
N PHE A 60 21.83 -13.25 17.61
CA PHE A 60 20.82 -14.29 17.67
C PHE A 60 21.30 -15.37 18.64
N ASP A 61 20.73 -15.38 19.86
CA ASP A 61 21.12 -16.36 20.86
C ASP A 61 20.70 -17.78 20.43
N TYR A 62 21.64 -18.73 20.42
CA TYR A 62 21.43 -20.14 20.07
C TYR A 62 20.72 -20.94 21.19
N GLY A 63 20.03 -20.26 22.12
CA GLY A 63 19.14 -20.91 23.07
C GLY A 63 18.02 -21.65 22.35
N LEU A 64 17.54 -22.76 22.92
CA LEU A 64 16.52 -23.66 22.34
C LEU A 64 15.30 -22.86 21.80
N THR A 65 15.25 -22.58 20.50
CA THR A 65 14.12 -21.89 19.86
C THR A 65 13.01 -22.88 19.59
N GLN A 66 12.10 -23.06 20.54
CA GLN A 66 10.84 -23.77 20.30
C GLN A 66 9.72 -22.73 20.14
N THR A 67 9.07 -22.70 18.97
CA THR A 67 7.86 -21.91 18.77
C THR A 67 6.71 -22.52 19.58
N VAL A 68 6.55 -22.09 20.82
CA VAL A 68 5.44 -22.54 21.68
C VAL A 68 4.22 -21.68 21.39
N LYS A 69 3.21 -22.29 20.77
CA LYS A 69 1.88 -21.68 20.65
C LYS A 69 1.20 -21.79 22.02
N LEU A 70 1.24 -20.73 22.82
CA LEU A 70 0.61 -20.70 24.14
C LEU A 70 -0.92 -20.75 23.97
N ILE A 71 -1.51 -21.90 24.29
CA ILE A 71 -2.95 -22.04 24.50
C ILE A 71 -3.19 -21.68 25.97
N TYR A 72 -3.80 -20.52 26.22
CA TYR A 72 -4.15 -20.08 27.57
C TYR A 72 -5.19 -21.02 28.18
N ASN A 73 -4.82 -21.73 29.25
CA ASN A 73 -5.71 -22.01 30.36
C ASN A 73 -5.10 -21.34 31.59
N ALA A 74 -5.92 -20.61 32.33
CA ALA A 74 -5.50 -19.81 33.47
C ALA A 74 -4.72 -20.66 34.50
N ASP A 75 -3.76 -20.01 35.16
CA ASP A 75 -3.15 -20.41 36.44
C ASP A 75 -1.71 -20.92 36.50
N VAL A 76 -0.89 -20.89 35.44
CA VAL A 76 0.58 -21.00 35.63
C VAL A 76 1.38 -20.11 34.66
N ILE A 77 1.91 -19.00 35.19
CA ILE A 77 2.95 -18.20 34.54
C ILE A 77 4.29 -18.92 34.77
N VAL A 78 4.69 -19.75 33.82
CA VAL A 78 6.05 -20.29 33.76
C VAL A 78 6.88 -19.38 32.85
N VAL A 79 7.48 -18.34 33.42
CA VAL A 79 8.54 -17.55 32.76
C VAL A 79 9.84 -18.36 32.86
N PHE A 80 10.03 -19.34 31.98
CA PHE A 80 11.37 -19.82 31.67
C PHE A 80 11.88 -19.09 30.43
N LEU A 81 13.11 -18.57 30.52
CA LEU A 81 13.97 -17.95 29.51
C LEU A 81 13.81 -18.50 28.07
N LEU A 82 12.70 -18.17 27.42
CA LEU A 82 12.49 -18.32 25.99
C LEU A 82 12.68 -16.92 25.40
N SER A 83 13.68 -16.75 24.53
CA SER A 83 13.77 -15.52 23.75
C SER A 83 12.48 -15.37 22.96
N LEU A 84 11.69 -14.35 23.27
CA LEU A 84 10.42 -14.11 22.57
C LEU A 84 10.77 -13.56 21.19
N ILE A 85 10.54 -14.38 20.15
CA ILE A 85 10.60 -13.95 18.76
C ILE A 85 9.19 -13.53 18.37
N LEU A 86 9.00 -12.25 18.11
CA LEU A 86 7.77 -11.70 17.59
C LEU A 86 7.85 -11.68 16.07
N GLN A 87 6.86 -12.29 15.42
CA GLN A 87 6.76 -12.31 13.96
C GLN A 87 5.74 -11.28 13.49
N PHE A 88 6.13 -10.50 12.48
CA PHE A 88 5.26 -9.62 11.71
C PHE A 88 5.27 -10.05 10.25
N GLU A 89 4.13 -10.52 9.75
CA GLU A 89 3.97 -10.98 8.37
C GLU A 89 3.13 -10.00 7.56
N ILE A 90 3.55 -9.74 6.33
CA ILE A 90 2.92 -8.79 5.40
C ILE A 90 2.10 -9.58 4.36
N ASN A 91 0.81 -9.30 4.28
CA ASN A 91 -0.11 -10.01 3.41
C ASN A 91 -0.12 -9.45 1.97
N HIS A 92 0.79 -9.94 1.14
CA HIS A 92 0.86 -9.53 -0.27
C HIS A 92 -0.37 -9.91 -1.10
N LEU A 93 -1.23 -10.85 -0.68
CA LEU A 93 -2.49 -11.15 -1.38
C LEU A 93 -3.48 -9.99 -1.31
N GLN A 94 -3.37 -9.16 -0.27
CA GLN A 94 -4.14 -7.93 -0.13
C GLN A 94 -3.34 -6.70 -0.58
N ASN A 95 -2.17 -6.89 -1.20
CA ASN A 95 -1.24 -5.79 -1.51
C ASN A 95 -0.82 -4.99 -0.27
N GLU A 96 -0.71 -5.68 0.87
CA GLU A 96 -0.09 -5.11 2.05
C GLU A 96 1.40 -4.92 1.77
N HIS A 97 1.92 -3.76 2.15
CA HIS A 97 3.33 -3.41 2.05
C HIS A 97 3.72 -2.49 3.21
N LEU A 98 4.99 -2.55 3.61
CA LEU A 98 5.49 -1.76 4.72
C LEU A 98 5.71 -0.31 4.28
N GLU A 99 5.07 0.64 4.94
CA GLU A 99 5.19 2.07 4.61
C GLU A 99 6.11 2.80 5.59
N SER A 100 6.06 2.41 6.87
CA SER A 100 6.92 3.02 7.88
C SER A 100 7.26 2.11 9.05
N VAL A 101 8.34 2.49 9.73
CA VAL A 101 8.80 1.86 10.96
C VAL A 101 9.06 2.94 12.00
N ASP A 102 8.42 2.82 13.16
CA ASP A 102 8.75 3.61 14.33
C ASP A 102 9.69 2.79 15.21
N ALA A 103 10.83 3.38 15.55
CA ALA A 103 11.86 2.74 16.32
C ALA A 103 12.23 3.62 17.52
N TYR A 104 12.39 2.99 18.68
CA TYR A 104 12.62 3.64 19.95
C TYR A 104 13.96 3.18 20.48
N TYR A 105 14.84 4.11 20.83
CA TYR A 105 16.16 3.81 21.35
C TYR A 105 16.43 4.59 22.63
N HIS A 106 17.24 4.01 23.52
CA HIS A 106 17.63 4.66 24.76
C HIS A 106 19.11 5.04 24.69
N ILE A 107 19.39 6.34 24.81
CA ILE A 107 20.73 6.90 24.56
C ILE A 107 21.76 6.34 25.56
N LYS A 108 21.40 6.19 26.85
CA LYS A 108 22.38 5.81 27.88
C LYS A 108 22.74 4.32 27.86
N SER A 109 21.82 3.45 27.44
CA SER A 109 22.06 2.00 27.33
C SER A 109 22.49 1.55 25.93
N TYR A 110 22.56 2.50 25.00
CA TYR A 110 23.03 2.26 23.64
C TYR A 110 22.29 1.12 22.94
N ASP A 111 20.98 1.05 23.04
CA ASP A 111 20.15 0.03 22.36
C ASP A 111 18.84 0.56 21.80
N LEU A 112 18.40 -0.08 20.71
CA LEU A 112 17.00 -0.08 20.31
C LEU A 112 16.17 -0.85 21.35
N LYS A 113 15.12 -0.24 21.88
CA LYS A 113 14.27 -0.79 22.95
C LYS A 113 12.92 -1.27 22.45
N ALA A 114 12.37 -0.61 21.43
CA ALA A 114 11.11 -1.01 20.84
C ALA A 114 11.04 -0.69 19.35
N ILE A 115 10.18 -1.40 18.66
CA ILE A 115 9.89 -1.22 17.24
C ILE A 115 8.41 -1.45 16.95
N GLN A 116 7.86 -0.68 16.02
CA GLN A 116 6.50 -0.81 15.53
C GLN A 116 6.47 -0.68 14.01
N PHE A 117 5.80 -1.61 13.35
CA PHE A 117 5.69 -1.66 11.89
C PHE A 117 4.33 -1.13 11.45
N LYS A 118 4.32 -0.31 10.41
CA LYS A 118 3.11 0.29 9.85
C LYS A 118 3.04 -0.01 8.36
N THR A 119 1.98 -0.70 7.97
CA THR A 119 1.65 -0.99 6.57
C THR A 119 0.55 -0.06 6.10
N ASN A 120 0.27 -0.09 4.81
CA ASN A 120 -0.89 0.57 4.22
C ASN A 120 -2.26 0.07 4.74
N PHE A 121 -2.29 -1.01 5.55
CA PHE A 121 -3.52 -1.56 6.12
C PHE A 121 -3.62 -1.44 7.63
N ARG A 122 -2.50 -1.56 8.35
CA ARG A 122 -2.53 -1.69 9.80
C ARG A 122 -1.22 -1.27 10.44
N THR A 123 -1.29 -1.08 11.74
CA THR A 123 -0.14 -0.90 12.62
C THR A 123 0.05 -2.17 13.45
N SER A 124 1.29 -2.64 13.60
CA SER A 124 1.61 -3.76 14.48
C SER A 124 1.43 -3.38 15.96
N GLU A 125 1.33 -4.38 16.82
CA GLU A 125 1.62 -4.17 18.24
C GLU A 125 3.02 -3.58 18.42
N LEU A 126 3.21 -2.79 19.47
CA LEU A 126 4.53 -2.29 19.85
C LEU A 126 5.35 -3.45 20.40
N MET A 127 6.49 -3.73 19.78
CA MET A 127 7.40 -4.80 20.20
C MET A 127 8.51 -4.20 21.04
N GLY A 128 8.49 -4.41 22.36
CA GLY A 128 9.49 -3.87 23.31
C GLY A 128 8.90 -2.90 24.33
N TYR A 129 9.72 -2.00 24.88
CA TYR A 129 9.29 -0.98 25.85
C TYR A 129 9.85 0.42 25.52
N THR A 130 9.15 1.46 25.93
CA THR A 130 9.45 2.86 25.53
C THR A 130 9.92 3.76 26.68
N TYR A 131 10.15 3.19 27.88
CA TYR A 131 10.59 3.97 29.04
C TYR A 131 11.89 4.72 28.75
N GLU A 132 11.87 6.04 28.93
CA GLU A 132 12.98 6.97 28.65
C GLU A 132 13.55 6.92 27.21
N CYS A 133 12.80 6.40 26.24
CA CYS A 133 13.28 6.26 24.87
C CYS A 133 13.12 7.53 24.03
N THR A 134 14.04 7.74 23.09
CA THR A 134 13.87 8.65 21.96
C THR A 134 13.34 7.87 20.76
N MET A 135 12.36 8.43 20.05
CA MET A 135 11.75 7.81 18.88
C MET A 135 12.29 8.41 17.59
N PHE A 136 12.45 7.59 16.56
CA PHE A 136 12.54 8.04 15.17
C PHE A 136 11.65 7.19 14.27
N THR A 137 11.17 7.82 13.19
CA THR A 137 10.39 7.16 12.14
C THR A 137 11.22 7.04 10.87
N LEU A 138 11.16 5.87 10.24
CA LEU A 138 11.60 5.64 8.87
C LEU A 138 10.36 5.65 7.98
N ALA A 139 10.13 6.75 7.27
CA ALA A 139 9.01 6.89 6.34
C ALA A 139 9.37 7.86 5.21
N VAL A 140 8.86 7.59 4.02
CA VAL A 140 8.86 8.54 2.90
C VAL A 140 7.46 8.54 2.29
N LYS A 141 6.84 9.72 2.21
CA LYS A 141 5.46 9.87 1.69
C LYS A 141 5.35 9.26 0.28
N GLY A 142 4.33 8.42 0.08
CA GLY A 142 4.04 7.78 -1.21
C GLY A 142 5.01 6.67 -1.61
N LYS A 143 5.80 6.15 -0.68
CA LYS A 143 6.78 5.08 -0.93
C LYS A 143 6.64 3.97 0.10
N LYS A 144 6.97 2.75 -0.34
CA LYS A 144 7.08 1.56 0.51
C LYS A 144 8.53 1.24 0.81
N ILE A 145 8.77 0.56 1.93
CA ILE A 145 10.08 0.05 2.35
C ILE A 145 10.36 -1.27 1.62
N ILE A 146 11.55 -1.40 1.05
CA ILE A 146 12.00 -2.60 0.30
C ILE A 146 13.32 -3.16 0.82
N GLY A 147 13.93 -2.54 1.81
CA GLY A 147 15.23 -2.97 2.32
C GLY A 147 15.61 -2.21 3.56
N PHE A 148 16.50 -2.81 4.34
CA PHE A 148 17.02 -2.21 5.57
C PHE A 148 18.54 -2.16 5.55
N HIS A 149 19.08 -1.20 6.29
CA HIS A 149 20.49 -1.11 6.61
C HIS A 149 20.64 -0.54 8.01
N GLY A 150 21.81 -0.68 8.62
CA GLY A 150 21.98 -0.26 9.99
C GLY A 150 23.36 -0.57 10.55
N SER A 151 23.41 -0.58 11.87
CA SER A 151 24.58 -1.01 12.62
C SER A 151 24.17 -1.84 13.81
N ASP A 152 25.01 -2.81 14.14
CA ASP A 152 24.80 -3.75 15.22
C ASP A 152 26.12 -4.14 15.90
N ARG A 153 25.99 -4.87 17.00
CA ARG A 153 27.06 -5.68 17.58
C ARG A 153 26.46 -6.85 18.34
N VAL A 154 26.03 -6.60 19.57
CA VAL A 154 25.20 -7.54 20.36
C VAL A 154 23.71 -7.24 20.17
N GLN A 155 23.38 -5.96 19.93
CA GLN A 155 22.03 -5.46 19.74
C GLN A 155 21.99 -4.53 18.53
N ILE A 156 20.79 -4.17 18.08
CA ILE A 156 20.61 -3.19 17.01
C ILE A 156 20.84 -1.79 17.58
N PHE A 157 21.75 -1.03 16.97
CA PHE A 157 22.07 0.34 17.38
C PHE A 157 21.37 1.39 16.54
N SER A 158 21.34 1.16 15.23
CA SER A 158 20.75 2.09 14.27
C SER A 158 20.02 1.35 13.17
N LEU A 159 18.94 1.94 12.67
CA LEU A 159 18.16 1.40 11.56
C LEU A 159 17.91 2.49 10.52
N GLY A 160 18.08 2.12 9.25
CA GLY A 160 17.73 2.87 8.07
C GLY A 160 17.00 1.98 7.07
N ALA A 161 16.45 2.58 6.02
CA ALA A 161 15.62 1.87 5.07
C ALA A 161 15.80 2.37 3.63
N TYR A 162 15.52 1.48 2.69
CA TYR A 162 15.37 1.77 1.28
C TYR A 162 13.90 1.85 0.92
N PHE A 163 13.56 2.85 0.11
CA PHE A 163 12.20 3.17 -0.28
C PHE A 163 12.06 3.13 -1.79
N THR A 164 10.94 2.62 -2.30
CA THR A 164 10.55 2.74 -3.70
C THR A 164 9.12 3.25 -3.83
N SER A 165 8.81 3.86 -4.98
CA SER A 165 7.46 4.31 -5.28
C SER A 165 6.50 3.13 -5.32
N ILE A 166 5.30 3.33 -4.79
CA ILE A 166 4.19 2.38 -4.96
C ILE A 166 3.66 2.61 -6.38
N THR A 167 3.84 1.64 -7.28
CA THR A 167 3.34 1.73 -8.66
C THR A 167 1.96 1.07 -8.72
N PRO A 168 0.89 1.81 -9.04
CA PRO A 168 -0.45 1.27 -9.22
C PRO A 168 -0.50 0.24 -10.36
N THR A 169 -1.46 -0.69 -10.26
CA THR A 169 -1.62 -1.73 -11.28
C THR A 169 -2.66 -1.28 -12.30
N ARG A 170 -2.22 -1.02 -13.53
CA ARG A 170 -3.14 -0.75 -14.64
C ARG A 170 -3.94 -2.00 -15.00
N LEU A 171 -5.27 -1.95 -14.85
CA LEU A 171 -6.18 -3.01 -15.29
C LEU A 171 -6.59 -2.80 -16.76
N GLU A 172 -6.76 -3.90 -17.52
CA GLU A 172 -7.20 -3.82 -18.92
C GLU A 172 -8.56 -3.12 -19.06
N ALA A 173 -8.64 -2.08 -19.88
CA ALA A 173 -9.87 -1.35 -20.12
C ALA A 173 -10.95 -2.22 -20.80
N LYS A 174 -12.23 -1.93 -20.53
CA LYS A 174 -13.40 -2.63 -21.07
C LYS A 174 -14.26 -1.67 -21.89
N GLY A 175 -14.83 -2.17 -23.00
CA GLY A 175 -15.61 -1.39 -23.96
C GLY A 175 -15.07 -1.46 -25.40
N GLY A 176 -15.57 -0.58 -26.26
CA GLY A 176 -15.24 -0.50 -27.70
C GLY A 176 -13.85 0.08 -28.01
N MET A 177 -13.42 -0.05 -29.27
CA MET A 177 -12.10 0.43 -29.73
C MET A 177 -12.15 1.71 -30.58
N GLY A 178 -13.35 2.23 -30.89
CA GLY A 178 -13.53 3.34 -31.83
C GLY A 178 -13.33 4.71 -31.19
N GLY A 179 -12.11 5.24 -31.11
CA GLY A 179 -11.86 6.59 -30.59
C GLY A 179 -10.38 6.90 -30.36
N LYS A 180 -10.09 7.95 -29.59
CA LYS A 180 -8.74 8.33 -29.16
C LYS A 180 -8.46 7.82 -27.76
N LYS A 181 -7.25 7.28 -27.55
CA LYS A 181 -6.78 6.83 -26.24
C LYS A 181 -6.55 8.03 -25.32
N TRP A 182 -6.90 7.86 -24.05
CA TRP A 182 -6.63 8.81 -22.97
C TRP A 182 -6.19 8.06 -21.71
N ASP A 183 -5.43 8.74 -20.85
CA ASP A 183 -4.91 8.21 -19.60
C ASP A 183 -4.67 9.40 -18.66
N ASP A 184 -5.45 9.47 -17.58
CA ASP A 184 -5.32 10.57 -16.60
C ASP A 184 -4.12 10.34 -15.66
N GLY A 185 -3.45 9.18 -15.75
CA GLY A 185 -2.37 8.80 -14.85
C GLY A 185 -2.89 8.37 -13.48
N PHE A 186 -1.99 8.31 -12.50
CA PHE A 186 -2.23 7.71 -11.19
C PHE A 186 -1.48 8.41 -10.05
N ASP A 187 -0.86 9.56 -10.32
CA ASP A 187 -0.06 10.32 -9.37
C ASP A 187 -0.90 11.30 -8.53
N HIS A 188 -2.16 10.95 -8.31
CA HIS A 188 -3.19 11.76 -7.67
C HIS A 188 -4.32 10.88 -7.10
N GLU A 189 -5.22 11.47 -6.33
CA GLU A 189 -6.33 10.76 -5.66
C GLU A 189 -7.68 11.28 -6.15
N ILE A 190 -8.66 10.41 -6.38
CA ILE A 190 -9.98 10.84 -6.88
C ILE A 190 -10.77 11.55 -5.78
N ARG A 191 -11.41 12.68 -6.11
CA ARG A 191 -12.31 13.43 -5.21
C ARG A 191 -13.76 13.44 -5.66
N LYS A 192 -13.98 13.65 -6.96
CA LYS A 192 -15.32 13.77 -7.55
C LYS A 192 -15.29 13.24 -8.97
N GLY A 193 -16.35 12.53 -9.36
CA GLY A 193 -16.61 12.17 -10.75
C GLY A 193 -17.85 12.92 -11.25
N GLU A 194 -17.79 13.42 -12.47
CA GLU A 194 -18.94 13.88 -13.26
C GLU A 194 -19.13 12.87 -14.38
N VAL A 195 -20.31 12.25 -14.42
CA VAL A 195 -20.60 11.17 -15.35
C VAL A 195 -21.85 11.50 -16.15
N SER A 196 -21.73 11.35 -17.45
CA SER A 196 -22.79 11.31 -18.45
C SER A 196 -22.57 10.07 -19.30
N ILE A 197 -23.62 9.59 -19.97
CA ILE A 197 -23.49 8.50 -20.97
C ILE A 197 -22.54 8.92 -22.10
N VAL A 198 -22.41 10.23 -22.35
CA VAL A 198 -21.62 10.78 -23.46
C VAL A 198 -20.18 11.11 -23.03
N PHE A 199 -19.94 11.41 -21.76
CA PHE A 199 -18.59 11.72 -21.27
C PHE A 199 -18.41 11.40 -19.78
N VAL A 200 -17.15 11.23 -19.37
CA VAL A 200 -16.76 11.26 -17.96
C VAL A 200 -15.71 12.32 -17.73
N LYS A 201 -15.73 12.90 -16.54
CA LYS A 201 -14.70 13.82 -16.05
C LYS A 201 -14.42 13.50 -14.59
N PHE A 202 -13.15 13.48 -14.22
CA PHE A 202 -12.74 13.23 -12.85
C PHE A 202 -11.97 14.43 -12.28
N MET A 203 -12.24 14.73 -11.02
CA MET A 203 -11.49 15.71 -10.24
C MET A 203 -10.61 14.97 -9.25
N TYR A 204 -9.34 15.37 -9.21
CA TYR A 204 -8.31 14.71 -8.43
C TYR A 204 -7.72 15.61 -7.35
N SER A 205 -7.03 15.01 -6.39
CA SER A 205 -6.24 15.64 -5.34
C SER A 205 -4.78 15.31 -5.61
N LYS A 206 -3.97 16.32 -5.96
CA LYS A 206 -2.51 16.19 -6.07
C LYS A 206 -1.86 17.19 -5.13
N ASP A 207 -1.02 16.69 -4.21
CA ASP A 207 -0.37 17.53 -3.18
C ASP A 207 -1.36 18.42 -2.40
N ASN A 208 -2.51 17.84 -2.03
CA ASN A 208 -3.64 18.51 -1.35
C ASN A 208 -4.29 19.65 -2.15
N ARG A 209 -4.04 19.75 -3.46
CA ARG A 209 -4.70 20.69 -4.37
C ARG A 209 -5.66 19.94 -5.28
N VAL A 210 -6.78 20.59 -5.60
CA VAL A 210 -7.75 20.05 -6.57
C VAL A 210 -7.18 20.25 -7.98
N VAL A 211 -7.18 19.16 -8.76
CA VAL A 211 -6.77 19.14 -10.17
C VAL A 211 -7.98 18.68 -10.99
N LEU A 212 -8.34 19.46 -12.00
CA LEU A 212 -9.41 19.09 -12.93
C LEU A 212 -8.84 18.16 -14.00
N GLY A 213 -9.44 16.98 -14.15
CA GLY A 213 -9.19 16.09 -15.28
C GLY A 213 -9.80 16.63 -16.57
N ALA A 214 -9.40 16.03 -17.69
CA ALA A 214 -9.98 16.33 -18.99
C ALA A 214 -11.39 15.72 -19.13
N ASP A 215 -12.18 16.29 -20.03
CA ASP A 215 -13.46 15.71 -20.42
C ASP A 215 -13.17 14.56 -21.40
N HIS A 216 -13.66 13.36 -21.10
CA HIS A 216 -13.46 12.17 -21.93
C HIS A 216 -14.77 11.78 -22.63
N GLY A 217 -14.97 12.35 -23.82
CA GLY A 217 -16.22 12.32 -24.58
C GLY A 217 -16.75 13.73 -24.85
N THR A 218 -17.93 13.87 -25.45
CA THR A 218 -18.51 15.19 -25.72
C THR A 218 -19.37 15.64 -24.55
N ASN A 219 -18.96 16.74 -23.91
CA ASN A 219 -19.76 17.40 -22.88
C ASN A 219 -20.96 18.14 -23.50
N THR A 220 -22.09 17.45 -23.60
CA THR A 220 -23.38 18.10 -23.87
C THR A 220 -23.97 18.48 -22.51
N LEU A 221 -24.06 19.78 -22.20
CA LEU A 221 -24.48 20.38 -20.92
C LEU A 221 -25.78 19.83 -20.25
N HIS A 222 -26.53 18.93 -20.88
CA HIS A 222 -27.74 18.31 -20.31
C HIS A 222 -27.43 16.96 -19.66
N GLY A 223 -27.95 16.75 -18.45
CA GLY A 223 -28.00 15.42 -17.80
C GLY A 223 -26.70 14.94 -17.18
N VAL A 224 -25.81 15.84 -16.74
CA VAL A 224 -24.60 15.48 -15.99
C VAL A 224 -24.99 15.08 -14.57
N GLU A 225 -24.57 13.89 -14.14
CA GLU A 225 -24.72 13.42 -12.77
C GLU A 225 -23.38 13.47 -12.05
N GLU A 226 -23.40 13.82 -10.77
CA GLU A 226 -22.20 13.99 -9.96
C GLU A 226 -22.08 12.94 -8.86
N PHE A 227 -20.86 12.46 -8.63
CA PHE A 227 -20.52 11.57 -7.55
C PHE A 227 -19.31 12.11 -6.79
N GLU A 228 -19.57 12.85 -5.71
CA GLU A 228 -18.54 13.37 -4.82
C GLU A 228 -18.21 12.38 -3.72
N LEU A 229 -16.92 12.19 -3.43
CA LEU A 229 -16.41 11.35 -2.35
C LEU A 229 -16.17 12.18 -1.09
N ASP A 230 -16.40 11.58 0.08
CA ASP A 230 -15.99 12.12 1.37
C ASP A 230 -14.46 11.99 1.59
N TYR A 231 -13.68 12.68 0.76
CA TYR A 231 -12.22 12.66 0.75
C TYR A 231 -11.64 13.32 2.03
N PRO A 232 -10.62 12.73 2.68
CA PRO A 232 -9.82 11.57 2.24
C PRO A 232 -10.32 10.22 2.78
N SER A 233 -11.46 10.19 3.47
CA SER A 233 -11.91 8.99 4.19
C SER A 233 -12.73 8.02 3.33
N GLU A 234 -13.22 8.48 2.17
CA GLU A 234 -13.90 7.68 1.17
C GLU A 234 -13.06 7.58 -0.12
N TYR A 235 -12.93 6.37 -0.66
CA TYR A 235 -12.18 6.07 -1.88
C TYR A 235 -12.87 4.97 -2.69
N ILE A 236 -12.71 5.00 -4.01
CA ILE A 236 -13.30 4.02 -4.93
C ILE A 236 -12.53 2.71 -4.86
N THR A 237 -13.24 1.59 -4.75
CA THR A 237 -12.69 0.23 -4.72
C THR A 237 -13.08 -0.60 -5.94
N THR A 238 -14.22 -0.26 -6.56
CA THR A 238 -14.75 -0.99 -7.72
C THR A 238 -15.43 -0.04 -8.71
N VAL A 239 -15.25 -0.30 -10.00
CA VAL A 239 -16.10 0.24 -11.06
C VAL A 239 -16.83 -0.91 -11.74
N GLU A 240 -18.14 -0.88 -11.72
CA GLU A 240 -19.00 -1.76 -12.52
C GLU A 240 -19.48 -0.99 -13.74
N GLY A 241 -19.65 -1.67 -14.86
CA GLY A 241 -20.23 -1.02 -16.02
C GLY A 241 -20.86 -1.95 -17.02
N ASN A 242 -21.52 -1.34 -17.99
CA ASN A 242 -22.13 -2.00 -19.13
C ASN A 242 -21.72 -1.25 -20.40
N TYR A 243 -21.45 -1.98 -21.47
CA TYR A 243 -21.25 -1.43 -22.80
C TYR A 243 -22.00 -2.28 -23.82
N ASP A 244 -22.48 -1.65 -24.89
CA ASP A 244 -23.14 -2.32 -26.00
C ASP A 244 -22.90 -1.57 -27.32
N ILE A 245 -23.18 -2.27 -28.42
CA ILE A 245 -23.16 -1.72 -29.78
C ILE A 245 -24.43 -0.90 -29.99
N VAL A 246 -24.28 0.36 -30.35
CA VAL A 246 -25.42 1.21 -30.72
C VAL A 246 -26.02 0.72 -32.04
N HIS A 247 -27.25 0.22 -32.01
CA HIS A 247 -27.97 -0.27 -33.20
C HIS A 247 -28.11 0.83 -34.26
N GLY A 248 -27.69 0.54 -35.50
CA GLY A 248 -27.75 1.49 -36.62
C GLY A 248 -26.47 2.28 -36.89
N SER A 249 -25.40 2.02 -36.14
CA SER A 249 -24.05 2.50 -36.42
C SER A 249 -23.08 1.32 -36.53
N ASP A 250 -22.24 1.33 -37.58
CA ASP A 250 -21.22 0.30 -37.75
C ASP A 250 -20.20 0.39 -36.60
N ASP A 251 -20.19 -0.64 -35.75
CA ASP A 251 -19.21 -0.89 -34.67
C ASP A 251 -19.05 0.18 -33.56
N LEU A 252 -20.02 1.06 -33.37
CA LEU A 252 -19.99 2.02 -32.26
C LEU A 252 -20.40 1.34 -30.94
N ASN A 253 -19.43 0.70 -30.29
CA ASN A 253 -19.59 0.13 -28.96
C ASN A 253 -19.24 1.16 -27.89
N VAL A 254 -20.23 1.53 -27.06
CA VAL A 254 -20.14 2.62 -26.08
C VAL A 254 -20.44 2.15 -24.68
N ILE A 255 -19.85 2.82 -23.69
CA ILE A 255 -20.19 2.63 -22.29
C ILE A 255 -21.60 3.20 -22.07
N LEU A 256 -22.52 2.35 -21.63
CA LEU A 256 -23.92 2.72 -21.37
C LEU A 256 -24.17 3.02 -19.91
N MET A 257 -23.47 2.32 -19.01
CA MET A 257 -23.64 2.48 -17.58
C MET A 257 -22.33 2.36 -16.82
N LEU A 258 -22.18 3.18 -15.78
CA LEU A 258 -21.13 3.07 -14.77
C LEU A 258 -21.74 3.10 -13.37
N ARG A 259 -21.13 2.35 -12.46
CA ARG A 259 -21.45 2.37 -11.03
C ARG A 259 -20.17 2.24 -10.23
N PHE A 260 -20.00 3.10 -9.24
CA PHE A 260 -18.82 3.10 -8.39
C PHE A 260 -19.17 2.51 -7.02
N LYS A 261 -18.34 1.61 -6.53
CA LYS A 261 -18.37 1.17 -5.13
C LYS A 261 -17.17 1.78 -4.42
N THR A 262 -17.41 2.25 -3.22
CA THR A 262 -16.40 2.83 -2.32
C THR A 262 -16.24 1.95 -1.09
N ASN A 263 -15.27 2.27 -0.24
CA ASN A 263 -15.15 1.66 1.08
C ASN A 263 -16.33 1.99 2.03
N LYS A 264 -17.22 2.92 1.67
CA LYS A 264 -18.37 3.33 2.50
C LYS A 264 -19.74 3.01 1.90
N ARG A 265 -19.90 3.11 0.58
CA ARG A 265 -21.21 3.00 -0.08
C ARG A 265 -21.09 2.57 -1.55
N THR A 266 -22.22 2.43 -2.20
CA THR A 266 -22.33 2.23 -3.64
C THR A 266 -23.09 3.40 -4.25
N SER A 267 -22.61 3.95 -5.36
CA SER A 267 -23.28 5.00 -6.12
C SER A 267 -24.56 4.47 -6.79
N PRO A 268 -25.46 5.36 -7.24
CA PRO A 268 -26.41 5.01 -8.29
C PRO A 268 -25.69 4.48 -9.54
N ALA A 269 -26.42 3.75 -10.40
CA ALA A 269 -25.95 3.50 -11.76
C ALA A 269 -26.18 4.76 -12.59
N PHE A 270 -25.09 5.31 -13.11
CA PHE A 270 -25.09 6.43 -14.04
C PHE A 270 -25.31 5.90 -15.45
N GLY A 271 -26.31 6.43 -16.16
CA GLY A 271 -26.63 6.04 -17.54
C GLY A 271 -27.73 5.00 -17.70
N PHE A 272 -27.67 4.20 -18.75
CA PHE A 272 -28.74 3.26 -19.15
C PHE A 272 -28.39 1.81 -18.81
N GLY A 273 -29.31 1.14 -18.11
CA GLY A 273 -29.20 -0.26 -17.73
C GLY A 273 -28.86 -0.46 -16.25
N LYS A 274 -29.25 -1.61 -15.70
CA LYS A 274 -29.04 -1.92 -14.26
C LYS A 274 -28.06 -3.09 -14.03
N ILE A 275 -27.76 -3.85 -15.08
CA ILE A 275 -26.93 -5.06 -15.02
C ILE A 275 -25.56 -4.75 -15.61
N SER A 276 -24.50 -4.99 -14.83
CA SER A 276 -23.12 -4.84 -15.29
C SER A 276 -22.70 -6.01 -16.20
N SER A 277 -22.02 -5.70 -17.29
CA SER A 277 -21.34 -6.69 -18.14
C SER A 277 -19.85 -6.82 -17.79
N PHE A 278 -19.28 -5.84 -17.08
CA PHE A 278 -17.90 -5.89 -16.61
C PHE A 278 -17.73 -5.28 -15.21
N VAL A 279 -16.64 -5.66 -14.56
CA VAL A 279 -16.23 -5.16 -13.25
C VAL A 279 -14.72 -4.96 -13.22
N HIS A 280 -14.30 -3.75 -12.86
CA HIS A 280 -12.93 -3.42 -12.47
C HIS A 280 -12.80 -3.47 -10.96
N HIS A 281 -12.10 -4.49 -10.47
CA HIS A 281 -11.84 -4.68 -9.05
C HIS A 281 -10.53 -5.46 -8.88
N LYS A 282 -9.74 -5.06 -7.89
CA LYS A 282 -8.60 -5.84 -7.42
C LYS A 282 -8.59 -5.84 -5.89
N GLN A 283 -8.62 -7.04 -5.30
CA GLN A 283 -8.70 -7.20 -3.85
C GLN A 283 -7.55 -6.46 -3.15
N GLY A 284 -7.87 -5.60 -2.18
CA GLY A 284 -6.86 -4.84 -1.43
C GLY A 284 -6.31 -3.60 -2.15
N TYR A 285 -6.89 -3.21 -3.28
CA TYR A 285 -6.54 -1.97 -3.97
C TYR A 285 -7.71 -0.98 -3.92
N LYS A 286 -7.35 0.30 -3.92
CA LYS A 286 -8.25 1.39 -4.31
C LYS A 286 -7.92 1.79 -5.74
N ILE A 287 -8.90 2.38 -6.42
CA ILE A 287 -8.70 2.98 -7.74
C ILE A 287 -8.18 4.40 -7.55
N VAL A 288 -7.08 4.74 -8.24
CA VAL A 288 -6.43 6.06 -8.14
C VAL A 288 -6.45 6.82 -9.46
N GLY A 289 -6.78 6.16 -10.56
CA GLY A 289 -6.79 6.79 -11.87
C GLY A 289 -7.64 6.05 -12.89
N PHE A 290 -7.89 6.70 -14.02
CA PHE A 290 -8.66 6.16 -15.13
C PHE A 290 -7.91 6.31 -16.43
N HIS A 291 -8.18 5.41 -17.36
CA HIS A 291 -7.70 5.48 -18.73
C HIS A 291 -8.74 4.84 -19.65
N GLY A 292 -8.66 5.08 -20.95
CA GLY A 292 -9.64 4.53 -21.87
C GLY A 292 -9.54 5.03 -23.29
N ILE A 293 -10.67 4.94 -23.98
CA ILE A 293 -10.85 5.41 -25.36
C ILE A 293 -12.14 6.23 -25.40
N SER A 294 -12.06 7.43 -25.96
CA SER A 294 -13.20 8.33 -26.15
C SER A 294 -13.16 8.98 -27.54
N GLY A 295 -14.34 9.23 -28.10
CA GLY A 295 -14.57 10.03 -29.30
C GLY A 295 -15.64 11.06 -28.98
N ASN A 296 -16.73 11.07 -29.74
CA ASN A 296 -17.92 11.83 -29.33
C ASN A 296 -18.59 11.24 -28.09
N MET A 297 -18.38 9.95 -27.81
CA MET A 297 -18.91 9.23 -26.66
C MET A 297 -17.76 8.51 -25.93
N LEU A 298 -18.01 8.09 -24.69
CA LEU A 298 -17.11 7.21 -23.97
C LEU A 298 -17.22 5.77 -24.53
N GLN A 299 -16.15 5.25 -25.15
CA GLN A 299 -16.16 3.89 -25.69
C GLN A 299 -15.54 2.87 -24.76
N GLN A 300 -14.49 3.24 -24.04
CA GLN A 300 -13.72 2.31 -23.21
C GLN A 300 -13.29 2.96 -21.91
N ILE A 301 -13.29 2.18 -20.83
CA ILE A 301 -12.78 2.62 -19.53
C ILE A 301 -12.00 1.50 -18.83
N GLY A 302 -10.86 1.87 -18.28
CA GLY A 302 -9.97 1.07 -17.43
C GLY A 302 -9.54 1.90 -16.23
N VAL A 303 -8.88 1.24 -15.28
CA VAL A 303 -8.49 1.84 -13.99
C VAL A 303 -7.02 1.58 -13.67
N HIS A 304 -6.45 2.44 -12.83
CA HIS A 304 -5.16 2.26 -12.16
C HIS A 304 -5.34 1.97 -10.68
#